data_AF-A0A3Q8XF14-F1
#
_entry.id   AF-A0A3Q8XF14-F1
#
_cell.length_a   1.000
_cell.length_b   1.000
_cell.length_c   1.000
_cell.angle_alpha   90.00
_cell.angle_beta   90.00
_cell.angle_gamma   90.00
#
_symmetry.space_group_name_H-M   'P 1'
#
loop_
_entity.id
_entity.type
_entity.pdbx_description
1 polymer ?
#
loop_
_entity_poly.entity_id
_entity_poly.type
_entity_poly.pdbx_seq_one_letter_code
_entity_poly.pdbx_strand_id
1 'polypeptide(L)'
;MSENNELELKPINDLLGLSFYIPAYQRGYRWTKRQVTELLDDIKEFQRNSEASSKEVFYCLQPIVVKKYKDSWELVDGQQRLTTIDLFHKSFFTQFQIIDPSN
;
A
#
# COMPACT_ATOMS: atom_id res chain seq x y z
N MET A 1 -11.58 28.18 4.62
CA MET A 1 -10.22 27.62 4.47
C MET A 1 -10.33 26.58 3.38
N SER A 2 -9.70 26.79 2.23
CA SER A 2 -9.80 25.89 1.09
C SER A 2 -9.17 24.54 1.44
N GLU A 3 -10.00 23.51 1.54
CA GLU A 3 -9.56 22.12 1.62
C GLU A 3 -9.01 21.73 0.25
N ASN A 4 -7.70 21.91 0.06
CA ASN A 4 -7.03 21.39 -1.11
C ASN A 4 -6.99 19.86 -1.02
N ASN A 5 -7.89 19.19 -1.73
CA ASN A 5 -7.82 17.75 -2.00
C ASN A 5 -6.72 17.52 -3.04
N GLU A 6 -5.47 17.59 -2.60
CA GLU A 6 -4.30 17.38 -3.45
C GLU A 6 -4.05 15.88 -3.65
N LEU A 7 -3.98 15.47 -4.91
CA LEU A 7 -3.52 14.16 -5.31
C LEU A 7 -2.00 14.18 -5.39
N GLU A 8 -1.34 13.47 -4.50
CA GLU A 8 0.11 13.33 -4.49
C GLU A 8 0.51 11.90 -4.89
N LEU A 9 1.45 11.80 -5.83
CA LEU A 9 2.06 10.53 -6.19
C LEU A 9 3.21 10.22 -5.24
N LYS A 10 3.12 9.08 -4.55
CA LYS A 10 4.18 8.59 -3.67
C LYS A 10 4.51 7.14 -4.02
N PRO A 11 5.81 6.77 -4.09
CA PRO A 11 6.18 5.36 -4.14
C PRO A 11 5.76 4.67 -2.83
N ILE A 12 5.45 3.38 -2.90
CA ILE A 12 5.01 2.60 -1.73
C ILE A 12 6.02 2.71 -0.57
N ASN A 13 7.31 2.74 -0.90
CA ASN A 13 8.38 2.85 0.08
C ASN A 13 8.26 4.12 0.97
N ASP A 14 7.82 5.23 0.40
CA ASP A 14 7.64 6.48 1.14
C ASP A 14 6.46 6.40 2.11
N LEU A 15 5.49 5.51 1.85
CA LEU A 15 4.36 5.26 2.75
C LEU A 15 4.80 4.46 3.98
N LEU A 16 5.82 3.60 3.87
CA LEU A 16 6.27 2.73 4.97
C LEU A 16 6.88 3.51 6.15
N GLY A 17 7.37 4.73 5.92
CA GLY A 17 7.86 5.64 6.97
C GLY A 17 6.77 6.47 7.66
N LEU A 18 5.52 6.37 7.21
CA LEU A 18 4.40 7.17 7.73
C LEU A 18 3.57 6.38 8.74
N SER A 19 3.01 7.10 9.70
CA SER A 19 2.06 6.54 10.67
C SER A 19 0.62 6.78 10.20
N PHE A 20 -0.11 5.70 9.98
CA PHE A 20 -1.53 5.73 9.63
C PHE A 20 -2.40 5.27 10.81
N TYR A 21 -3.51 5.97 11.03
CA TYR A 21 -4.50 5.67 12.03
C TYR A 21 -5.80 5.23 11.35
N ILE A 22 -6.30 4.05 11.71
CA ILE A 22 -7.59 3.54 11.26
C ILE A 22 -8.61 3.87 12.35
N PRO A 23 -9.59 4.74 12.08
CA PRO A 23 -10.57 5.14 13.08
C PRO A 23 -11.57 4.02 13.38
N ALA A 24 -12.11 4.01 14.61
CA ALA A 24 -12.98 2.94 15.11
C ALA A 24 -14.27 2.72 14.32
N TYR A 25 -14.72 3.71 13.53
CA TYR A 25 -15.89 3.59 12.66
C TYR A 25 -15.62 2.77 11.39
N GLN A 26 -14.36 2.53 11.04
CA GLN A 26 -14.01 1.70 9.89
C GLN A 26 -14.23 0.22 10.20
N ARG A 27 -14.58 -0.54 9.15
CA ARG A 27 -14.73 -1.98 9.28
C ARG A 27 -13.39 -2.68 9.46
N GLY A 28 -13.39 -3.81 10.16
CA GLY A 28 -12.23 -4.69 10.23
C GLY A 28 -11.84 -5.22 8.85
N TYR A 29 -10.65 -5.82 8.76
CA TYR A 29 -10.16 -6.40 7.52
C TYR A 29 -11.08 -7.53 7.02
N ARG A 30 -11.55 -7.42 5.77
CA ARG A 30 -12.49 -8.38 5.13
C ARG A 30 -12.03 -8.90 3.77
N TRP A 31 -10.83 -8.51 3.32
CA TRP A 31 -10.32 -9.02 2.07
C TRP A 31 -10.02 -10.51 2.20
N THR A 32 -10.56 -11.26 1.26
CA THR A 32 -10.36 -12.70 1.11
C THR A 32 -9.19 -12.95 0.16
N LYS A 33 -8.78 -14.22 0.05
CA LYS A 33 -7.76 -14.65 -0.91
C LYS A 33 -8.01 -14.11 -2.32
N ARG A 34 -9.27 -14.04 -2.76
CA ARG A 34 -9.62 -13.53 -4.09
C ARG A 34 -9.13 -12.10 -4.33
N GLN A 35 -9.49 -11.16 -3.44
CA GLN A 35 -9.11 -9.75 -3.59
C GLN A 35 -7.60 -9.55 -3.43
N VAL A 36 -6.98 -10.34 -2.56
CA VAL A 36 -5.53 -10.33 -2.39
C VAL A 36 -4.82 -10.81 -3.66
N THR A 37 -5.33 -11.87 -4.31
CA THR A 37 -4.81 -12.36 -5.59
C THR A 37 -5.03 -11.34 -6.71
N GLU A 38 -6.22 -10.72 -6.81
CA GLU A 38 -6.51 -9.65 -7.77
C GLU A 38 -5.49 -8.49 -7.62
N LEU A 39 -5.21 -8.04 -6.39
CA LEU A 39 -4.20 -7.00 -6.14
C LEU A 39 -2.79 -7.43 -6.62
N LEU A 40 -2.39 -8.67 -6.34
CA LEU A 40 -1.08 -9.18 -6.73
C LEU A 40 -0.95 -9.36 -8.25
N ASP A 41 -2.02 -9.81 -8.89
CA ASP A 41 -2.06 -9.98 -10.34
C ASP A 41 -1.95 -8.64 -11.06
N ASP A 42 -2.62 -7.59 -10.55
CA ASP A 42 -2.50 -6.22 -11.05
C ASP A 42 -1.04 -5.70 -10.95
N ILE A 43 -0.38 -5.91 -9.81
CA ILE A 43 1.03 -5.53 -9.62
C ILE A 43 1.94 -6.32 -10.58
N LYS A 44 1.69 -7.61 -10.75
CA LYS A 44 2.47 -8.49 -11.62
C LYS A 44 2.29 -8.14 -13.11
N GLU A 45 1.09 -7.74 -13.51
CA GLU A 45 0.83 -7.26 -14.87
C GLU A 45 1.58 -5.95 -15.14
N PHE A 46 1.55 -5.02 -14.19
CA PHE A 46 2.32 -3.80 -14.27
C PHE A 46 3.82 -4.07 -14.47
N GLN A 47 4.40 -4.96 -13.65
CA GLN A 47 5.80 -5.33 -13.76
C GLN A 47 6.12 -5.87 -15.16
N ARG A 48 5.31 -6.80 -15.69
CA ARG A 48 5.51 -7.38 -17.03
C ARG A 48 5.46 -6.32 -18.13
N ASN A 49 4.51 -5.39 -18.03
CA ASN A 49 4.39 -4.28 -19.00
C ASN A 49 5.60 -3.34 -18.93
N SER A 50 6.13 -3.10 -17.73
CA SER A 50 7.34 -2.28 -17.54
C SER A 50 8.61 -2.94 -18.13
N GLU A 51 8.71 -4.27 -18.07
CA GLU A 51 9.85 -5.03 -18.61
C GLU A 51 9.78 -5.18 -20.14
N ALA A 52 8.56 -5.27 -20.70
CA ALA A 52 8.34 -5.50 -22.13
C ALA A 52 8.39 -4.22 -22.99
N SER A 53 8.35 -3.04 -22.38
CA SER A 53 8.27 -1.75 -23.07
C SER A 53 9.49 -0.88 -22.75
N SER A 54 10.09 -0.25 -23.77
CA SER A 54 11.15 0.75 -23.59
C SER A 54 10.63 2.13 -23.12
N LYS A 55 9.32 2.25 -22.89
CA LYS A 55 8.67 3.46 -22.36
C LYS A 55 8.39 3.28 -20.88
N GLU A 56 8.57 4.34 -20.09
CA GLU A 56 8.14 4.40 -18.69
C GLU A 56 6.66 4.05 -18.57
N VAL A 57 6.37 2.87 -18.03
CA VAL A 57 5.02 2.47 -17.67
C VAL A 57 4.75 3.05 -16.29
N PHE A 58 3.72 3.89 -16.18
CA PHE A 58 3.29 4.47 -14.92
C PHE A 58 2.02 3.76 -14.44
N TYR A 59 2.07 3.16 -13.26
CA TYR A 59 0.91 2.54 -12.62
C TYR A 59 0.77 3.03 -11.18
N CYS A 60 -0.46 3.33 -10.80
CA CYS A 60 -0.81 3.73 -9.45
C CYS A 60 -1.77 2.69 -8.87
N LEU A 61 -1.36 2.09 -7.76
CA LEU A 61 -2.27 1.35 -6.89
C LEU A 61 -3.30 2.37 -6.39
N GLN A 62 -4.54 2.23 -6.87
CA GLN A 62 -5.68 3.13 -6.64
C GLN A 62 -5.55 4.02 -5.39
N PRO A 63 -5.86 5.33 -5.50
CA PRO A 63 -5.55 6.32 -4.47
C PRO A 63 -6.05 5.90 -3.09
N ILE A 64 -5.28 6.23 -2.06
CA ILE A 64 -5.73 6.17 -0.67
C ILE A 64 -6.19 7.57 -0.26
N VAL A 65 -7.28 7.66 0.50
CA VAL A 65 -7.77 8.95 1.00
C VAL A 65 -7.39 9.07 2.46
N VAL A 66 -6.70 10.15 2.80
CA VAL A 66 -6.20 10.40 4.14
C VAL A 66 -6.56 11.80 4.60
N LYS A 67 -6.64 11.96 5.92
CA LYS A 67 -6.82 13.24 6.60
C LYS A 67 -5.68 13.43 7.59
N LYS A 68 -5.10 14.63 7.65
CA LYS A 68 -4.05 14.92 8.64
C LYS A 68 -4.63 14.79 10.05
N TYR A 69 -3.99 14.02 10.91
CA TYR A 69 -4.40 13.81 12.31
C TYR A 69 -3.17 13.84 13.23
N LYS A 70 -2.92 14.99 13.86
CA LYS A 70 -1.70 15.24 14.66
C LYS A 70 -0.44 14.92 13.84
N ASP A 71 0.49 14.13 14.38
CA ASP A 71 1.71 13.66 13.70
C ASP A 71 1.48 12.46 12.79
N SER A 72 0.22 12.07 12.54
CA SER A 72 -0.18 10.89 11.78
C SER A 72 -1.20 11.24 10.69
N TRP A 73 -1.65 10.21 9.97
CA TRP A 73 -2.66 10.29 8.93
C TRP A 73 -3.85 9.39 9.27
N GLU A 74 -5.03 9.98 9.44
CA GLU A 74 -6.28 9.22 9.53
C GLU A 74 -6.62 8.65 8.15
N LEU A 75 -6.83 7.35 8.06
CA LEU A 75 -7.16 6.66 6.83
C LEU A 75 -8.68 6.66 6.61
N VAL A 76 -9.11 7.38 5.58
CA VAL A 76 -10.52 7.57 5.23
C VAL A 76 -10.98 6.53 4.21
N ASP A 77 -10.16 6.24 3.20
CA ASP A 77 -10.39 5.17 2.22
C ASP A 77 -9.08 4.47 1.81
N GLY A 78 -9.19 3.24 1.33
CA GLY A 78 -8.06 2.42 0.91
C GLY A 78 -7.47 1.54 2.00
N GLN A 79 -8.14 1.44 3.16
CA GLN A 79 -7.70 0.61 4.30
C GLN A 79 -7.33 -0.81 3.91
N GLN A 80 -8.18 -1.50 3.16
CA GLN A 80 -7.93 -2.88 2.78
C GLN A 80 -6.66 -3.04 1.91
N ARG A 81 -6.44 -2.12 0.98
CA ARG A 81 -5.25 -2.11 0.11
C ARG A 81 -4.00 -1.85 0.94
N LEU A 82 -3.99 -0.77 1.73
CA LEU A 82 -2.84 -0.37 2.53
C LEU A 82 -2.46 -1.43 3.56
N THR A 83 -3.45 -2.01 4.26
CA THR A 83 -3.20 -3.11 5.21
C THR A 83 -2.63 -4.34 4.50
N THR A 84 -3.12 -4.69 3.31
CA THR A 84 -2.60 -5.85 2.57
C THR A 84 -1.14 -5.66 2.16
N ILE A 85 -0.79 -4.45 1.68
CA ILE A 85 0.59 -4.10 1.31
C ILE A 85 1.51 -4.16 2.55
N ASP A 86 1.08 -3.61 3.69
CA ASP A 86 1.84 -3.66 4.94
C ASP A 86 2.04 -5.11 5.42
N LEU A 87 1.02 -5.96 5.33
CA LEU A 87 1.13 -7.39 5.66
C LEU A 87 2.14 -8.11 4.77
N PHE A 88 2.14 -7.85 3.46
CA PHE A 88 3.14 -8.41 2.57
C PHE A 88 4.54 -7.93 2.93
N HIS A 89 4.74 -6.63 3.09
CA HIS A 89 6.03 -6.06 3.48
C HIS A 89 6.57 -6.72 4.76
N LYS A 90 5.72 -6.84 5.79
CA LYS A 90 6.07 -7.53 7.04
C LYS A 90 6.37 -9.01 6.83
N SER A 91 5.56 -9.72 6.05
CA SER A 91 5.78 -11.15 5.76
C SER A 91 7.11 -11.39 5.07
N PHE A 92 7.45 -10.59 4.06
CA PHE A 92 8.74 -10.69 3.38
C PHE A 92 9.88 -10.34 4.33
N PHE A 93 9.78 -9.23 5.07
CA PHE A 93 10.82 -8.81 6.01
C PHE A 93 11.06 -9.84 7.14
N THR A 94 10.00 -10.41 7.71
CA THR A 94 10.10 -11.50 8.69
C THR A 94 10.72 -12.76 8.07
N GLN A 95 10.36 -13.11 6.85
CA GLN A 95 10.92 -14.26 6.16
C GLN A 95 12.42 -14.07 5.85
N PHE A 96 12.87 -12.86 5.50
CA PHE A 96 14.30 -12.56 5.32
C PHE A 96 15.09 -12.61 6.63
N GLN A 97 14.51 -12.22 7.77
CA GLN A 97 15.15 -12.39 9.08
C GLN A 97 15.24 -13.86 9.53
N ILE A 98 14.25 -14.68 9.20
CA ILE A 98 14.28 -16.13 9.50
C ILE A 98 15.25 -16.86 8.55
N ILE A 99 15.39 -16.40 7.31
CA ILE A 99 16.31 -16.95 6.30
C ILE A 99 17.74 -16.39 6.44
N ASP A 100 18.00 -15.56 7.45
CA ASP A 100 19.36 -15.19 7.86
C ASP A 100 19.79 -15.93 9.15
N PRO A 101 19.99 -17.27 9.13
CA PRO A 101 20.52 -18.01 10.28
C PRO A 101 22.06 -17.95 10.37
N SER A 102 22.71 -16.94 9.78
CA SER A 102 24.18 -16.82 9.75
C SER A 102 24.68 -15.57 10.45
N ASN A 103 24.59 -15.57 11.78
CA ASN A 103 25.70 -15.12 12.63
C ASN A 103 25.97 -16.18 13.70
#